data_AF-A0A950RTR7-F1
#
_entry.id   AF-A0A950RTR7-F1
#
_cell.length_a   1.000
_cell.length_b   1.000
_cell.length_c   1.000
_cell.angle_alpha   90.00
_cell.angle_beta   90.00
_cell.angle_gamma   90.00
#
_symmetry.space_group_name_H-M   'P 1'
#
loop_
_entity.id
_entity.type
_entity.pdbx_description
1 polymer ?
#
loop_
_entity_poly.entity_id
_entity_poly.type
_entity_poly.pdbx_seq_one_letter_code
_entity_poly.pdbx_strand_id
1 'polypeptide(L)'
;LSSFVTTTAVTGQRPDGRTELSTFIVPTDAAGFAPQRPYHKMGWHASDTRELAYQDCRVASDALLGQRGAGARVFLATLDGGRIGVAAMGVGLAQGCLDQSVAWANQRCAFGQPIARYQAVSFELAALQAQISAARSLVYRAAALRDAQQRHTQEAAEAKLIASELAVHAANVAMQVHGGFGYIEESPIPRFYRDAKILTIGEGTSEILKLVIARNMGLSV
;
A
#
# COMPACT_ATOMS: atom_id res chain seq x y z
N LEU A 1 6.91 -4.26 -19.04
CA LEU A 1 6.01 -5.42 -18.92
C LEU A 1 6.76 -6.50 -18.15
N SER A 2 6.10 -7.24 -17.25
CA SER A 2 6.72 -8.31 -16.46
C SER A 2 7.16 -9.48 -17.34
N SER A 3 8.28 -10.13 -17.01
CA SER A 3 8.76 -11.34 -17.71
C SER A 3 8.14 -12.64 -17.17
N PHE A 4 7.65 -12.60 -15.92
CA PHE A 4 6.95 -13.68 -15.27
C PHE A 4 6.01 -13.13 -14.20
N VAL A 5 5.11 -13.98 -13.71
CA VAL A 5 4.26 -13.72 -12.54
C VAL A 5 4.41 -14.83 -11.51
N THR A 6 4.33 -14.49 -10.22
CA THR A 6 4.28 -15.48 -9.15
C THR A 6 2.83 -15.83 -8.84
N THR A 7 2.44 -17.08 -9.07
CA THR A 7 1.05 -17.53 -8.97
C THR A 7 0.90 -18.57 -7.89
N THR A 8 -0.03 -18.35 -6.96
CA THR A 8 -0.40 -19.37 -5.96
C THR A 8 -1.59 -20.16 -6.49
N ALA A 9 -1.48 -21.49 -6.49
CA ALA A 9 -2.52 -22.38 -6.98
C ALA A 9 -2.76 -23.55 -6.01
N VAL A 10 -3.96 -24.11 -6.09
CA VAL A 10 -4.31 -25.34 -5.36
C VAL A 10 -3.62 -26.52 -6.03
N THR A 11 -2.81 -27.26 -5.26
CA THR A 11 -2.10 -28.46 -5.74
C THR A 11 -2.60 -29.75 -5.11
N GLY A 12 -3.61 -29.67 -4.24
CA GLY A 12 -4.22 -30.84 -3.61
C GLY A 12 -4.91 -30.50 -2.30
N GLN A 13 -5.01 -31.51 -1.45
CA GLN A 13 -5.57 -31.42 -0.10
C GLN A 13 -4.56 -32.01 0.90
N ARG A 14 -4.42 -31.34 2.04
CA ARG A 14 -3.59 -31.79 3.16
C ARG A 14 -4.30 -32.91 3.94
N PRO A 15 -3.55 -33.72 4.73
CA PRO A 15 -4.14 -34.78 5.56
C PRO A 15 -5.20 -34.30 6.56
N ASP A 16 -5.14 -33.03 6.97
CA ASP A 16 -6.08 -32.38 7.89
C ASP A 16 -7.30 -31.76 7.17
N GLY A 17 -7.48 -32.05 5.87
CA GLY A 17 -8.59 -31.56 5.07
C GLY A 17 -8.41 -30.14 4.51
N ARG A 18 -7.37 -29.40 4.90
CA ARG A 18 -7.11 -28.05 4.37
C ARG A 18 -6.58 -28.09 2.95
N THR A 19 -6.84 -27.03 2.19
CA THR A 19 -6.31 -26.87 0.83
C THR A 19 -4.79 -26.84 0.84
N GLU A 20 -4.17 -27.63 -0.03
CA GLU A 20 -2.73 -27.56 -0.30
C GLU A 20 -2.47 -26.47 -1.33
N LEU A 21 -1.66 -25.47 -0.96
CA LEU A 21 -1.27 -24.37 -1.84
C LEU A 21 0.21 -24.48 -2.21
N SER A 22 0.52 -24.24 -3.47
CA SER A 22 1.89 -24.11 -3.98
C SER A 22 2.04 -22.83 -4.79
N THR A 23 3.27 -22.31 -4.89
CA THR A 23 3.57 -21.09 -5.63
C THR A 23 4.42 -21.44 -6.86
N PHE A 24 4.10 -20.85 -8.00
CA PHE A 24 4.76 -21.11 -9.29
C PHE A 24 5.28 -19.79 -9.88
N ILE A 25 6.41 -19.85 -10.56
CA ILE A 25 6.90 -18.79 -11.45
C ILE A 25 6.35 -19.10 -12.84
N VAL A 26 5.37 -18.32 -13.30
CA VAL A 26 4.73 -18.51 -14.61
C VAL A 26 5.31 -17.50 -15.59
N PRO A 27 6.07 -17.93 -16.61
CA PRO A 27 6.52 -17.04 -17.69
C PRO A 27 5.34 -16.39 -18.40
N THR A 28 5.47 -15.12 -18.79
CA THR A 28 4.36 -14.41 -19.44
C THR A 28 4.10 -14.86 -20.88
N ASP A 29 5.00 -15.66 -21.45
CA ASP A 29 4.87 -16.32 -22.76
C ASP A 29 4.43 -17.80 -22.64
N ALA A 30 4.13 -18.28 -21.42
CA ALA A 30 3.66 -19.64 -21.21
C ALA A 30 2.35 -19.90 -21.98
N ALA A 31 2.30 -21.01 -22.70
CA ALA A 31 1.08 -21.43 -23.39
C ALA A 31 -0.09 -21.52 -22.38
N GLY A 32 -1.23 -20.93 -22.74
CA GLY A 32 -2.42 -20.88 -21.87
C GLY A 32 -2.42 -19.77 -20.81
N PHE A 33 -1.37 -18.96 -20.71
CA PHE A 33 -1.37 -17.74 -19.88
C PHE A 33 -1.76 -16.52 -20.72
N ALA A 34 -2.71 -15.72 -20.23
CA ALA A 34 -3.16 -14.51 -20.92
C ALA A 34 -3.48 -13.38 -19.93
N PRO A 35 -2.67 -12.30 -19.89
CA PRO A 35 -3.04 -11.09 -19.17
C PRO A 35 -4.19 -10.39 -19.89
N GLN A 36 -5.22 -9.99 -19.15
CA GLN A 36 -6.39 -9.32 -19.71
C GLN A 36 -6.14 -7.82 -19.93
N ARG A 37 -7.19 -7.11 -20.36
CA ARG A 37 -7.14 -5.66 -20.55
C ARG A 37 -6.79 -4.95 -19.22
N PRO A 38 -6.04 -3.83 -19.26
CA PRO A 38 -5.79 -3.02 -18.08
C PRO A 38 -7.08 -2.58 -17.41
N TYR A 39 -7.13 -2.63 -16.08
CA TYR A 39 -8.23 -2.05 -15.32
C TYR A 39 -8.22 -0.52 -15.40
N HIS A 40 -9.41 0.06 -15.57
CA HIS A 40 -9.64 1.48 -15.38
C HIS A 40 -9.81 1.76 -13.88
N LYS A 41 -8.80 2.40 -13.28
CA LYS A 41 -8.68 2.59 -11.83
C LYS A 41 -8.93 4.04 -11.43
N MET A 42 -9.35 4.24 -10.17
CA MET A 42 -9.45 5.57 -9.56
C MET A 42 -8.10 6.29 -9.56
N GLY A 43 -7.04 5.65 -9.05
CA GLY A 43 -5.67 6.17 -9.00
C GLY A 43 -4.66 5.16 -9.55
N TRP A 44 -3.38 5.44 -9.34
CA TRP A 44 -2.24 4.63 -9.80
C TRP A 44 -2.31 4.34 -11.29
N HIS A 45 -2.62 5.37 -12.09
CA HIS A 45 -2.79 5.25 -13.54
C HIS A 45 -1.54 4.74 -14.26
N ALA A 46 -0.35 5.05 -13.74
CA ALA A 46 0.91 4.56 -14.26
C ALA A 46 1.23 3.10 -13.88
N SER A 47 0.52 2.53 -12.89
CA SER A 47 0.70 1.13 -12.50
C SER A 47 -0.17 0.25 -13.39
N ASP A 48 0.45 -0.65 -14.17
CA ASP A 48 -0.29 -1.62 -14.96
C ASP A 48 -0.93 -2.66 -14.03
N THR A 49 -2.25 -2.80 -14.09
CA THR A 49 -3.02 -3.71 -13.24
C THR A 49 -4.02 -4.44 -14.10
N ARG A 50 -3.96 -5.77 -14.10
CA ARG A 50 -4.71 -6.63 -15.01
C ARG A 50 -5.20 -7.86 -14.28
N GLU A 51 -6.33 -8.38 -14.75
CA GLU A 51 -6.68 -9.78 -14.50
C GLU A 51 -5.69 -10.69 -15.23
N LEU A 52 -5.36 -11.82 -14.61
CA LEU A 52 -4.50 -12.84 -15.20
C LEU A 52 -5.34 -14.10 -15.42
N ALA A 53 -5.50 -14.51 -16.67
CA ALA A 53 -6.24 -15.72 -17.03
C ALA A 53 -5.28 -16.88 -17.32
N TYR A 54 -5.66 -18.07 -16.85
CA TYR A 54 -4.93 -19.31 -17.05
C TYR A 54 -5.90 -20.34 -17.63
N GLN A 55 -5.72 -20.70 -18.90
CA GLN A 55 -6.52 -21.71 -19.59
C GLN A 55 -5.60 -22.84 -20.07
N ASP A 56 -5.69 -23.99 -19.40
CA ASP A 56 -4.79 -25.14 -19.65
C ASP A 56 -3.30 -24.74 -19.66
N CYS A 57 -2.95 -23.77 -18.80
CA CYS A 57 -1.61 -23.19 -18.77
C CYS A 57 -0.59 -24.22 -18.28
N ARG A 58 0.41 -24.50 -19.12
CA ARG A 58 1.48 -25.46 -18.81
C ARG A 58 2.77 -24.73 -18.48
N VAL A 59 3.36 -25.08 -17.34
CA VAL A 59 4.67 -24.62 -16.90
C VAL A 59 5.58 -25.82 -16.66
N ALA A 60 6.89 -25.61 -16.73
CA ALA A 60 7.88 -26.65 -16.45
C ALA A 60 7.85 -27.07 -14.97
N SER A 61 8.34 -28.27 -14.65
CA SER A 61 8.32 -28.80 -13.28
C SER A 61 9.21 -28.00 -12.32
N ASP A 62 10.24 -27.33 -12.84
CA ASP A 62 11.14 -26.43 -12.10
C ASP A 62 10.56 -25.03 -11.89
N ALA A 63 9.37 -24.73 -12.43
CA ALA A 63 8.65 -23.49 -12.16
C ALA A 63 8.13 -23.39 -10.71
N LEU A 64 8.17 -24.48 -9.94
CA LEU A 64 7.74 -24.51 -8.56
C LEU A 64 8.67 -23.66 -7.67
N LEU A 65 8.13 -22.59 -7.08
CA LEU A 65 8.85 -21.75 -6.14
C LEU A 65 8.81 -22.37 -4.74
N GLY A 66 9.91 -23.02 -4.36
CA GLY A 66 10.05 -23.70 -3.09
C GLY A 66 9.49 -25.13 -3.13
N GLN A 67 8.88 -25.57 -2.03
CA GLN A 67 8.34 -26.92 -1.90
C GLN A 67 6.83 -26.95 -2.17
N ARG A 68 6.34 -28.05 -2.77
CA ARG A 68 4.91 -28.29 -2.93
C ARG A 68 4.22 -28.22 -1.56
N GLY A 69 3.08 -27.55 -1.49
CA GLY A 69 2.32 -27.37 -0.26
C GLY A 69 2.85 -26.27 0.68
N ALA A 70 3.96 -25.61 0.32
CA ALA A 70 4.51 -24.48 1.07
C ALA A 70 4.03 -23.10 0.58
N GLY A 71 3.11 -23.03 -0.39
CA GLY A 71 2.69 -21.79 -1.05
C GLY A 71 2.12 -20.74 -0.09
N ALA A 72 1.32 -21.16 0.89
CA ALA A 72 0.82 -20.24 1.93
C ALA A 72 1.96 -19.58 2.72
N ARG A 73 3.00 -20.34 3.07
CA ARG A 73 4.17 -19.81 3.79
C ARG A 73 4.97 -18.85 2.91
N VAL A 74 5.19 -19.20 1.65
CA VAL A 74 5.90 -18.36 0.68
C VAL A 74 5.17 -17.02 0.50
N PHE A 75 3.85 -17.08 0.28
CA PHE A 75 3.02 -15.88 0.12
C PHE A 75 2.99 -15.01 1.38
N LEU A 76 2.79 -15.59 2.56
CA LEU A 76 2.74 -14.83 3.80
C LEU A 76 4.10 -14.22 4.16
N ALA A 77 5.22 -14.88 3.83
CA ALA A 77 6.56 -14.36 4.09
C ALA A 77 6.85 -13.07 3.30
N THR A 78 6.24 -12.88 2.12
CA THR A 78 6.42 -11.65 1.33
C THR A 78 5.56 -10.48 1.81
N LEU A 79 4.43 -10.75 2.45
CA LEU A 79 3.48 -9.71 2.85
C LEU A 79 4.06 -8.73 3.88
N ASP A 80 4.84 -9.20 4.85
CA ASP A 80 5.40 -8.31 5.88
C ASP A 80 6.38 -7.30 5.26
N GLY A 81 7.19 -7.72 4.29
CA GLY A 81 8.02 -6.82 3.50
C GLY A 81 7.20 -5.85 2.64
N GLY A 82 6.15 -6.36 1.98
CA GLY A 82 5.23 -5.55 1.17
C GLY A 82 4.54 -4.45 1.98
N ARG A 83 4.09 -4.79 3.21
CA ARG A 83 3.48 -3.83 4.15
C ARG A 83 4.41 -2.68 4.50
N ILE A 84 5.69 -2.95 4.78
CA ILE A 84 6.69 -1.90 5.03
C ILE A 84 6.83 -0.99 3.81
N GLY A 85 6.86 -1.57 2.60
CA GLY A 85 6.92 -0.81 1.35
C GLY A 85 5.70 0.10 1.16
N VAL A 86 4.48 -0.41 1.39
CA VAL A 86 3.25 0.39 1.30
C VAL A 86 3.19 1.45 2.40
N ALA A 87 3.68 1.15 3.60
CA ALA A 87 3.78 2.13 4.67
C ALA A 87 4.72 3.29 4.28
N ALA A 88 5.87 2.99 3.68
CA ALA A 88 6.78 3.99 3.16
C ALA A 88 6.13 4.85 2.05
N MET A 89 5.36 4.24 1.13
CA MET A 89 4.57 4.97 0.14
C MET A 89 3.54 5.91 0.80
N GLY A 90 2.87 5.47 1.85
CA GLY A 90 1.92 6.30 2.61
C GLY A 90 2.58 7.51 3.26
N VAL A 91 3.75 7.33 3.89
CA VAL A 91 4.55 8.44 4.43
C VAL A 91 4.98 9.41 3.34
N GLY A 92 5.46 8.90 2.20
CA GLY A 92 5.88 9.72 1.06
C GLY A 92 4.72 10.52 0.47
N LEU A 93 3.55 9.90 0.32
CA LEU A 93 2.33 10.56 -0.16
C LEU A 93 1.91 11.67 0.81
N ALA A 94 1.84 11.37 2.11
CA ALA A 94 1.45 12.35 3.13
C ALA A 94 2.43 13.53 3.17
N GLN A 95 3.74 13.28 3.04
CA GLN A 95 4.75 14.33 2.96
C GLN A 95 4.56 15.19 1.71
N GLY A 96 4.32 14.59 0.54
CA GLY A 96 4.04 15.32 -0.69
C GLY A 96 2.81 16.22 -0.57
N CYS A 97 1.73 15.73 0.03
CA CYS A 97 0.55 16.53 0.36
C CYS A 97 0.90 17.74 1.25
N LEU A 98 1.63 17.51 2.34
CA LEU A 98 2.04 18.56 3.27
C LEU A 98 2.90 19.62 2.57
N ASP A 99 3.89 19.21 1.78
CA ASP A 99 4.82 20.11 1.10
C ASP A 99 4.08 21.03 0.12
N GLN A 100 3.16 20.46 -0.68
CA GLN A 100 2.31 21.24 -1.60
C GLN A 100 1.41 22.21 -0.81
N SER A 101 0.79 21.75 0.26
CA SER A 101 -0.10 22.56 1.09
C SER A 101 0.60 23.71 1.81
N VAL A 102 1.80 23.48 2.34
CA VAL A 102 2.60 24.53 2.99
C VAL A 102 3.04 25.58 1.96
N ALA A 103 3.49 25.15 0.78
CA ALA A 103 3.84 26.08 -0.31
C ALA A 103 2.64 26.92 -0.73
N TRP A 104 1.50 26.27 -0.99
CA TRP A 104 0.26 26.96 -1.36
C TRP A 104 -0.23 27.92 -0.28
N ALA A 105 -0.21 27.50 0.98
CA ALA A 105 -0.72 28.30 2.08
C ALA A 105 0.07 29.60 2.29
N ASN A 106 1.37 29.60 2.00
CA ASN A 106 2.22 30.79 2.08
C ASN A 106 2.03 31.74 0.88
N GLN A 107 1.62 31.24 -0.29
CA GLN A 107 1.47 32.03 -1.51
C GLN A 107 0.05 32.56 -1.70
N ARG A 108 -0.97 31.77 -1.34
CA ARG A 108 -2.37 32.11 -1.53
C ARG A 108 -2.81 33.14 -0.49
N CYS A 109 -3.26 34.31 -0.94
CA CYS A 109 -3.85 35.32 -0.06
C CYS A 109 -5.39 35.22 -0.04
N ALA A 110 -5.96 35.40 1.15
CA ALA A 110 -7.38 35.66 1.38
C ALA A 110 -7.52 36.67 2.52
N PHE A 111 -8.57 37.50 2.47
CA PHE A 111 -8.83 38.57 3.46
C PHE A 111 -7.57 39.40 3.83
N GLY A 112 -6.76 39.74 2.83
CA GLY A 112 -5.61 40.63 2.96
C GLY A 112 -4.29 40.00 3.40
N GLN A 113 -4.20 38.68 3.62
CA GLN A 113 -2.95 38.02 4.03
C GLN A 113 -2.84 36.57 3.51
N PRO A 114 -1.63 35.97 3.53
CA PRO A 114 -1.47 34.54 3.22
C PRO A 114 -2.34 33.65 4.11
N ILE A 115 -2.95 32.61 3.53
CA ILE A 115 -3.84 31.72 4.28
C ILE A 115 -3.11 30.94 5.39
N ALA A 116 -1.78 30.80 5.30
CA ALA A 116 -0.93 30.27 6.37
C ALA A 116 -1.06 31.03 7.71
N ARG A 117 -1.52 32.29 7.70
CA ARG A 117 -1.74 33.09 8.92
C ARG A 117 -2.99 32.68 9.70
N TYR A 118 -3.90 31.92 9.08
CA TYR A 118 -5.09 31.43 9.77
C TYR A 118 -4.77 30.14 10.54
N GLN A 119 -5.12 30.12 11.82
CA GLN A 119 -4.85 28.99 12.72
C GLN A 119 -5.52 27.70 12.23
N ALA A 120 -6.73 27.78 11.66
CA ALA A 120 -7.41 26.62 11.08
C ALA A 120 -6.60 25.93 9.96
N VAL A 121 -5.75 26.66 9.23
CA VAL A 121 -4.85 26.09 8.22
C VAL A 121 -3.53 25.67 8.87
N SER A 122 -2.88 26.57 9.61
CA SER A 122 -1.53 26.30 10.15
C SER A 122 -1.52 25.20 11.22
N PHE A 123 -2.54 25.09 12.06
CA PHE A 123 -2.63 24.01 13.05
C PHE A 123 -2.81 22.65 12.39
N GLU A 124 -3.63 22.57 11.34
CA GLU A 124 -3.84 21.32 10.60
C GLU A 124 -2.54 20.84 9.93
N LEU A 125 -1.81 21.76 9.29
CA LEU A 125 -0.52 21.43 8.67
C LEU A 125 0.55 21.05 9.70
N ALA A 126 0.57 21.70 10.87
CA ALA A 126 1.46 21.35 11.96
C ALA A 126 1.14 19.97 12.55
N ALA A 127 -0.15 19.63 12.71
CA ALA A 127 -0.59 18.33 13.17
C ALA A 127 -0.20 17.22 12.17
N LEU A 128 -0.38 17.45 10.87
CA LEU A 128 0.08 16.53 9.83
C LEU A 128 1.58 16.28 9.90
N GLN A 129 2.41 17.32 10.07
CA GLN A 129 3.86 17.16 10.21
C GLN A 129 4.24 16.25 11.39
N ALA A 130 3.56 16.41 12.53
CA ALA A 130 3.79 15.56 13.71
C ALA A 130 3.39 14.10 13.43
N GLN A 131 2.21 13.89 12.83
CA GLN A 131 1.71 12.56 12.47
C GLN A 131 2.62 11.86 11.44
N ILE A 132 3.10 12.58 10.43
CA ILE A 132 4.05 12.08 9.43
C ILE A 132 5.36 11.62 10.09
N SER A 133 5.86 12.39 11.06
CA SER A 133 7.09 12.06 11.79
C SER A 133 6.91 10.78 12.62
N ALA A 134 5.75 10.62 13.26
CA ALA A 134 5.40 9.39 13.99
C ALA A 134 5.28 8.18 13.04
N ALA A 135 4.55 8.33 11.94
CA ALA A 135 4.38 7.26 10.93
C ALA A 135 5.73 6.85 10.32
N ARG A 136 6.59 7.82 9.98
CA ARG A 136 7.96 7.57 9.49
C ARG A 136 8.79 6.77 10.48
N SER A 137 8.67 7.06 11.77
CA SER A 137 9.38 6.33 12.82
C SER A 137 8.92 4.87 12.91
N LEU A 138 7.62 4.60 12.77
CA LEU A 138 7.10 3.23 12.72
C LEU A 138 7.63 2.47 11.50
N VAL A 139 7.66 3.11 10.33
CA VAL A 139 8.20 2.52 9.09
C VAL A 139 9.66 2.13 9.26
N TYR A 140 10.50 3.05 9.75
CA TYR A 140 11.92 2.77 9.94
C TYR A 140 12.19 1.74 11.03
N ARG A 141 11.38 1.71 12.10
CA ARG A 141 11.47 0.64 13.09
C ARG A 141 11.18 -0.73 12.47
N ALA A 142 10.09 -0.86 11.70
CA ALA A 142 9.75 -2.12 11.03
C ALA A 142 10.84 -2.55 10.04
N ALA A 143 11.39 -1.60 9.28
CA ALA A 143 12.48 -1.84 8.35
C ALA A 143 13.76 -2.31 9.07
N ALA A 144 14.15 -1.63 10.16
CA ALA A 144 15.34 -2.00 10.93
C ALA A 144 15.22 -3.42 11.53
N LEU A 145 14.04 -3.80 12.03
CA LEU A 145 13.79 -5.15 12.52
C LEU A 145 13.90 -6.19 11.39
N ARG A 146 13.35 -5.88 10.21
CA ARG A 146 13.47 -6.74 9.02
C ARG A 146 14.93 -6.93 8.61
N ASP A 147 15.71 -5.85 8.56
CA ASP A 147 17.13 -5.90 8.18
C ASP A 147 17.95 -6.70 9.21
N ALA A 148 17.61 -6.57 10.49
CA ALA A 148 18.19 -7.36 11.58
C ALA A 148 17.69 -8.82 11.64
N GLN A 149 16.87 -9.26 10.69
CA GLN A 149 16.25 -10.60 10.65
C GLN A 149 15.44 -10.94 11.91
N GLN A 150 14.86 -9.92 12.54
CA GLN A 150 14.01 -10.07 13.70
C GLN A 150 12.54 -10.19 13.26
N ARG A 151 11.71 -10.79 14.14
CA ARG A 151 10.26 -10.84 13.92
C ARG A 151 9.71 -9.41 13.91
N HIS A 152 8.96 -9.06 12.87
CA HIS A 152 8.49 -7.70 12.61
C HIS A 152 7.05 -7.65 12.06
N THR A 153 6.30 -8.75 12.16
CA THR A 153 4.94 -8.86 11.62
C THR A 153 3.99 -7.82 12.22
N GLN A 154 4.09 -7.58 13.53
CA GLN A 154 3.28 -6.58 14.22
C GLN A 154 3.69 -5.16 13.79
N GLU A 155 4.99 -4.84 13.82
CA GLU A 155 5.50 -3.52 13.45
C GLU A 155 5.19 -3.17 11.98
N ALA A 156 5.29 -4.13 11.06
CA ALA A 156 4.92 -3.95 9.67
C ALA A 156 3.43 -3.65 9.51
N ALA A 157 2.57 -4.35 10.25
CA ALA A 157 1.12 -4.13 10.22
C ALA A 157 0.73 -2.77 10.82
N GLU A 158 1.31 -2.39 11.96
CA GLU A 158 1.11 -1.08 12.59
C GLU A 158 1.59 0.06 11.70
N ALA A 159 2.80 -0.04 11.15
CA ALA A 159 3.36 0.97 10.26
C ALA A 159 2.48 1.18 9.04
N LYS A 160 2.05 0.09 8.39
CA LYS A 160 1.19 0.18 7.19
C LYS A 160 -0.19 0.73 7.51
N LEU A 161 -0.81 0.30 8.62
CA LEU A 161 -2.10 0.81 9.05
C LEU A 161 -2.04 2.31 9.28
N ILE A 162 -1.11 2.78 10.12
CA ILE A 162 -1.00 4.20 10.47
C ILE A 162 -0.63 5.05 9.25
N ALA A 163 0.37 4.63 8.47
CA ALA A 163 0.84 5.43 7.34
C ALA A 163 -0.18 5.51 6.19
N SER A 164 -0.93 4.43 5.92
CA SER A 164 -1.94 4.43 4.84
C SER A 164 -3.18 5.26 5.19
N GLU A 165 -3.67 5.19 6.43
CA GLU A 165 -4.78 6.05 6.89
C GLU A 165 -4.36 7.53 6.93
N LEU A 166 -3.13 7.81 7.39
CA LEU A 166 -2.56 9.15 7.36
C LEU A 166 -2.46 9.71 5.94
N ALA A 167 -2.06 8.89 4.96
CA ALA A 167 -1.97 9.30 3.56
C ALA A 167 -3.32 9.77 3.01
N VAL A 168 -4.41 9.06 3.35
CA VAL A 168 -5.78 9.46 2.98
C VAL A 168 -6.16 10.78 3.66
N HIS A 169 -5.91 10.90 4.96
CA HIS A 169 -6.19 12.13 5.70
C HIS A 169 -5.41 13.33 5.15
N ALA A 170 -4.10 13.19 4.90
CA ALA A 170 -3.26 14.23 4.35
C ALA A 170 -3.72 14.67 2.96
N ALA A 171 -4.16 13.75 2.11
CA ALA A 171 -4.72 14.09 0.80
C ALA A 171 -6.05 14.86 0.90
N ASN A 172 -6.91 14.51 1.86
CA ASN A 172 -8.15 15.26 2.15
C ASN A 172 -7.85 16.68 2.65
N VAL A 173 -6.90 16.83 3.57
CA VAL A 173 -6.45 18.15 4.05
C VAL A 173 -5.87 18.96 2.91
N ALA A 174 -5.03 18.35 2.05
CA ALA A 174 -4.44 19.06 0.93
C ALA A 174 -5.49 19.59 -0.04
N MET A 175 -6.51 18.79 -0.36
CA MET A 175 -7.68 19.22 -1.13
C MET A 175 -8.33 20.45 -0.50
N GLN A 176 -8.59 20.42 0.82
CA GLN A 176 -9.25 21.51 1.53
C GLN A 176 -8.41 22.79 1.60
N VAL A 177 -7.10 22.68 1.82
CA VAL A 177 -6.16 23.82 1.88
C VAL A 177 -6.05 24.52 0.52
N HIS A 178 -6.10 23.76 -0.58
CA HIS A 178 -6.10 24.32 -1.93
C HIS A 178 -7.47 24.84 -2.36
N GLY A 179 -8.54 24.51 -1.62
CA GLY A 179 -9.91 24.92 -1.91
C GLY A 179 -10.35 24.46 -3.30
N GLY A 180 -11.04 25.33 -4.04
CA GLY A 180 -11.50 25.02 -5.40
C GLY A 180 -10.38 24.54 -6.32
N PHE A 181 -9.18 25.12 -6.25
CA PHE A 181 -8.05 24.72 -7.09
C PHE A 181 -7.53 23.31 -6.75
N GLY A 182 -7.70 22.85 -5.52
CA GLY A 182 -7.34 21.48 -5.12
C GLY A 182 -8.16 20.42 -5.85
N TYR A 183 -9.36 20.76 -6.32
CA TYR A 183 -10.26 19.87 -7.06
C TYR A 183 -9.96 19.83 -8.57
N ILE A 184 -9.13 20.75 -9.06
CA ILE A 184 -8.83 20.93 -10.48
C ILE A 184 -7.56 20.12 -10.83
N GLU A 185 -7.62 19.32 -11.91
CA GLU A 185 -6.56 18.36 -12.29
C GLU A 185 -5.27 19.04 -12.79
N GLU A 186 -5.30 20.34 -13.07
CA GLU A 186 -4.12 21.17 -13.32
C GLU A 186 -3.24 21.30 -12.06
N SER A 187 -3.79 21.04 -10.87
CA SER A 187 -3.02 20.87 -9.64
C SER A 187 -2.66 19.38 -9.42
N PRO A 188 -1.58 19.06 -8.68
CA PRO A 188 -1.24 17.67 -8.38
C PRO A 188 -2.16 17.03 -7.33
N ILE A 189 -3.06 17.79 -6.71
CA ILE A 189 -3.83 17.36 -5.52
C ILE A 189 -4.85 16.26 -5.82
N PRO A 190 -5.65 16.31 -6.90
CA PRO A 190 -6.57 15.22 -7.25
C PRO A 190 -5.85 13.89 -7.45
N ARG A 191 -4.61 13.91 -7.99
CA ARG A 191 -3.80 12.69 -8.12
C ARG A 191 -3.46 12.12 -6.73
N PHE A 192 -2.96 12.93 -5.79
CA PHE A 192 -2.68 12.47 -4.43
C PHE A 192 -3.92 11.86 -3.77
N TYR A 193 -5.07 12.52 -3.92
CA TYR A 193 -6.35 12.03 -3.39
C TYR A 193 -6.75 10.66 -3.96
N ARG A 194 -6.65 10.49 -5.29
CA ARG A 194 -6.95 9.23 -5.97
C ARG A 194 -5.96 8.12 -5.61
N ASP A 195 -4.67 8.45 -5.55
CA ASP A 195 -3.58 7.52 -5.29
C ASP A 195 -3.52 7.06 -3.82
N ALA A 196 -4.00 7.88 -2.87
CA ALA A 196 -3.99 7.53 -1.45
C ALA A 196 -4.93 6.36 -1.11
N LYS A 197 -6.07 6.26 -1.81
CA LYS A 197 -7.13 5.33 -1.39
C LYS A 197 -6.74 3.86 -1.50
N ILE A 198 -5.93 3.49 -2.50
CA ILE A 198 -5.49 2.11 -2.68
C ILE A 198 -4.56 1.65 -1.55
N LEU A 199 -3.89 2.58 -0.85
CA LEU A 199 -2.99 2.26 0.26
C LEU A 199 -3.72 1.62 1.43
N THR A 200 -5.02 1.90 1.64
CA THR A 200 -5.82 1.27 2.72
C THR A 200 -6.42 -0.07 2.31
N ILE A 201 -6.19 -0.53 1.06
CA ILE A 201 -6.82 -1.72 0.46
C ILE A 201 -5.76 -2.76 0.08
N GLY A 202 -4.75 -2.35 -0.70
CA GLY A 202 -3.65 -3.22 -1.12
C GLY A 202 -2.77 -3.67 0.05
N GLU A 203 -2.05 -4.80 -0.15
CA GLU A 203 -1.17 -5.41 0.88
C GLU A 203 -1.87 -5.66 2.23
N GLY A 204 -3.17 -6.01 2.16
CA GLY A 204 -4.07 -6.18 3.29
C GLY A 204 -4.82 -4.90 3.63
N THR A 205 -6.15 -5.00 3.73
CA THR A 205 -6.98 -3.85 4.12
C THR A 205 -6.69 -3.41 5.56
N SER A 206 -7.08 -2.19 5.91
CA SER A 206 -6.96 -1.70 7.30
C SER A 206 -7.55 -2.67 8.33
N GLU A 207 -8.64 -3.35 8.02
CA GLU A 207 -9.29 -4.35 8.89
C GLU A 207 -8.43 -5.61 9.04
N ILE A 208 -7.82 -6.08 7.95
CA ILE A 208 -6.90 -7.22 8.00
C ILE A 208 -5.66 -6.89 8.82
N LEU A 209 -5.15 -5.66 8.75
CA LEU A 209 -4.02 -5.24 9.58
C LEU A 209 -4.41 -5.19 11.06
N LYS A 210 -5.60 -4.66 11.39
CA LYS A 210 -6.14 -4.69 12.76
C LYS A 210 -6.27 -6.12 13.27
N LEU A 211 -6.73 -7.06 12.43
CA LEU A 211 -6.79 -8.48 12.78
C LEU A 211 -5.40 -9.06 13.08
N VAL A 212 -4.40 -8.74 12.26
CA VAL A 212 -3.00 -9.17 12.48
C VAL A 212 -2.46 -8.61 13.80
N ILE A 213 -2.70 -7.33 14.08
CA ILE A 213 -2.27 -6.67 15.33
C ILE A 213 -2.96 -7.33 16.53
N ALA A 214 -4.29 -7.51 16.48
CA ALA A 214 -5.07 -8.12 17.54
C ALA A 214 -4.58 -9.55 17.88
N ARG A 215 -4.26 -10.36 16.86
CA ARG A 215 -3.70 -11.71 17.06
C ARG A 215 -2.32 -11.69 17.69
N ASN A 216 -1.45 -10.75 17.30
CA ASN A 216 -0.12 -10.61 17.92
C ASN A 216 -0.20 -10.10 19.37
N MET A 217 -1.26 -9.35 19.72
CA MET A 217 -1.57 -8.98 21.10
C MET A 217 -2.13 -10.15 21.93
N GLY A 218 -2.39 -11.31 21.33
CA GLY A 218 -2.96 -12.49 22.01
C GLY A 218 -4.49 -12.50 22.10
N LEU A 219 -5.19 -11.65 21.32
CA LEU A 219 -6.66 -11.66 21.26
C LEU A 219 -7.16 -12.79 20.36
N SER A 220 -8.29 -13.41 20.73
CA SER A 220 -8.83 -14.63 20.10
C SER A 220 -9.69 -14.40 18.85
N VAL A 221 -9.46 -13.32 18.12
CA VAL A 221 -10.17 -12.95 16.88
C VAL A 221 -9.59 -13.61 15.63
#